data_AF-A0A947RZ17-F1
#
_entry.id   AF-A0A947RZ17-F1
#
_cell.length_a   1.000
_cell.length_b   1.000
_cell.length_c   1.000
_cell.angle_alpha   90.00
_cell.angle_beta   90.00
_cell.angle_gamma   90.00
#
_symmetry.space_group_name_H-M   'P 1'
#
loop_
_entity.id
_entity.type
_entity.pdbx_description
1 polymer ?
#
loop_
_entity_poly.entity_id
_entity_poly.type
_entity_poly.pdbx_seq_one_letter_code
_entity_poly.pdbx_strand_id
1 'polypeptide(L)' 'MLLTSCTVQNRTTESIAEQRKEAVFERRIQEKMEAIDTSGWETYRDEEYEYEFKYSPSFWG' A
#
# COMPACT_ATOMS: atom_id res chain seq x y z
N MET A 1 -12.31 24.80 -35.36
CA MET A 1 -12.63 24.23 -34.03
C MET A 1 -11.70 23.05 -33.77
N LEU A 2 -10.54 23.24 -33.13
CA LEU A 2 -9.55 22.16 -32.87
C LEU A 2 -9.06 22.09 -31.42
N LEU A 3 -9.58 22.94 -30.52
CA LEU A 3 -9.08 23.06 -29.14
C LEU A 3 -9.60 21.97 -28.19
N THR A 4 -10.62 21.20 -28.58
CA THR A 4 -11.22 20.16 -27.71
C THR A 4 -10.43 18.85 -27.69
N SER A 5 -9.67 18.52 -28.74
CA SER A 5 -8.92 17.26 -28.79
C SER A 5 -7.74 17.25 -27.81
N CYS A 6 -7.05 18.38 -27.66
CA CYS A 6 -5.85 18.50 -26.81
C CYS A 6 -6.16 18.42 -25.30
N THR A 7 -7.33 18.92 -24.87
CA THR A 7 -7.73 18.92 -23.44
C THR A 7 -8.30 17.58 -22.96
N VAL A 8 -8.83 16.75 -23.86
CA VAL A 8 -9.26 15.39 -23.55
C VAL A 8 -8.05 14.47 -23.44
N GLN A 9 -7.08 14.59 -24.34
CA GLN A 9 -5.85 13.80 -24.31
C GLN A 9 -5.01 14.08 -23.04
N ASN A 10 -4.82 15.34 -22.65
CA ASN A 10 -4.06 15.69 -21.44
C ASN A 10 -4.69 15.16 -20.14
N ARG A 11 -6.02 15.23 -20.00
CA ARG A 11 -6.72 14.69 -18.82
C ARG A 11 -6.61 13.16 -18.72
N THR A 12 -6.54 12.49 -19.88
CA THR A 12 -6.44 11.03 -19.93
C THR A 12 -5.01 10.57 -19.59
N THR A 13 -3.99 11.30 -20.02
CA THR A 13 -2.57 10.97 -19.71
C THR A 13 -2.21 11.21 -18.26
N GLU A 14 -2.75 12.26 -17.63
CA GLU A 14 -2.56 12.53 -16.20
C GLU A 14 -3.22 11.45 -15.34
N SER A 15 -4.45 11.04 -15.68
CA SER A 15 -5.16 9.95 -15.01
C SER A 15 -4.42 8.60 -15.12
N ILE A 16 -3.84 8.29 -16.29
CA ILE A 16 -3.05 7.07 -16.48
C ILE A 16 -1.73 7.14 -15.72
N ALA A 17 -1.06 8.30 -15.69
CA ALA A 17 0.17 8.47 -14.95
C ALA A 17 -0.04 8.32 -13.44
N GLU A 18 -1.16 8.82 -12.91
CA GLU A 18 -1.49 8.72 -11.48
C GLU A 18 -1.83 7.28 -11.07
N GLN A 19 -2.67 6.59 -11.84
CA GLN A 19 -2.96 5.15 -11.62
C GLN A 19 -1.70 4.29 -11.64
N ARG A 20 -0.72 4.63 -12.47
CA ARG A 20 0.58 3.94 -12.52
C ARG A 20 1.39 4.17 -11.25
N LYS A 21 1.33 5.35 -10.63
CA LYS A 21 2.03 5.63 -9.37
C LYS A 21 1.43 4.81 -8.23
N GLU A 22 0.11 4.73 -8.15
CA GLU A 22 -0.60 3.88 -7.16
C GLU A 22 -0.22 2.41 -7.36
N ALA A 23 -0.28 1.89 -8.60
CA ALA A 23 0.10 0.51 -8.88
C ALA A 23 1.57 0.19 -8.55
N VAL A 24 2.48 1.14 -8.76
CA VAL A 24 3.91 0.99 -8.37
C VAL A 24 4.07 1.05 -6.85
N PHE A 25 3.29 1.89 -6.16
CA PHE A 25 3.30 2.00 -4.70
C PHE A 25 2.79 0.72 -4.03
N GLU A 26 1.65 0.19 -4.48
CA GLU A 26 1.08 -1.06 -3.95
C GLU A 26 2.03 -2.24 -4.15
N ARG A 27 2.67 -2.35 -5.32
CA ARG A 27 3.69 -3.37 -5.57
C ARG A 27 4.85 -3.27 -4.58
N ARG A 28 5.32 -2.05 -4.30
CA ARG A 28 6.42 -1.83 -3.36
C ARG A 28 6.01 -2.19 -1.93
N ILE A 29 4.76 -1.94 -1.53
CA ILE A 29 4.24 -2.38 -0.24
C ILE A 29 4.28 -3.91 -0.18
N GLN A 30 3.76 -4.59 -1.20
CA GLN A 30 3.74 -6.05 -1.26
C GLN A 30 5.14 -6.67 -1.14
N GLU A 31 6.10 -6.20 -1.95
CA GLU A 31 7.49 -6.67 -1.90
C GLU A 31 8.12 -6.48 -0.52
N LYS A 32 7.81 -5.36 0.15
CA LYS A 32 8.30 -5.10 1.51
C LYS A 32 7.63 -6.00 2.53
N MET A 33 6.33 -6.25 2.42
CA MET A 33 5.60 -7.12 3.36
C MET A 33 6.11 -8.56 3.29
N GLU A 34 6.42 -9.07 2.09
CA GLU A 34 7.01 -10.39 1.90
C GLU A 34 8.45 -10.49 2.44
N ALA A 35 9.19 -9.39 2.45
CA ALA A 35 10.55 -9.32 2.99
C ALA A 35 10.61 -9.19 4.51
N ILE A 36 9.50 -8.94 5.21
CA ILE A 36 9.47 -8.87 6.67
C ILE A 36 9.42 -10.29 7.23
N ASP A 37 10.54 -10.72 7.82
CA ASP A 37 10.57 -11.94 8.62
C ASP A 37 9.77 -11.74 9.92
N THR A 38 8.66 -12.45 10.05
CA THR A 38 7.76 -12.41 11.21
C THR A 38 7.91 -13.64 12.11
N SER A 39 8.91 -14.49 11.89
CA SER A 39 9.09 -15.75 12.63
C SER A 39 9.26 -15.58 14.14
N GLY A 40 9.83 -14.45 14.59
CA GLY A 40 10.02 -14.11 16.00
C GLY A 40 8.95 -13.18 16.58
N TRP A 41 7.85 -12.92 15.86
CA TRP A 41 6.83 -11.99 16.32
C TRP A 41 5.91 -12.66 17.34
N GLU A 42 5.53 -11.89 18.37
CA GLU A 42 4.55 -12.31 19.35
C GLU A 42 3.15 -11.89 18.90
N THR A 43 2.14 -12.60 19.43
CA THR A 43 0.73 -12.37 19.10
C THR A 43 0.02 -11.87 20.34
N TYR A 44 -0.52 -10.67 20.28
CA TYR A 44 -1.41 -10.15 21.29
C TYR A 44 -2.85 -10.46 20.89
N ARG A 45 -3.62 -11.02 21.82
CA ARG A 45 -5.04 -11.30 21.68
C ARG A 45 -5.79 -10.59 22.78
N ASP A 46 -6.79 -9.81 22.36
CA ASP A 46 -7.74 -9.20 23.27
C ASP A 46 -9.03 -10.03 23.25
N GLU A 47 -9.34 -10.67 24.37
CA GLU A 47 -10.53 -11.52 24.50
C GLU A 47 -11.82 -10.71 24.68
N GLU A 48 -11.73 -9.45 25.09
CA GLU A 48 -12.90 -8.57 25.30
C GLU A 48 -13.41 -8.01 23.97
N TYR A 49 -12.49 -7.70 23.06
CA TYR A 49 -12.79 -7.09 21.76
C TYR A 49 -12.55 -8.01 20.56
N GLU A 50 -12.24 -9.29 20.81
CA GLU A 50 -12.04 -10.35 19.81
C GLU A 50 -11.07 -9.98 18.66
N TYR A 51 -10.07 -9.15 18.93
CA TYR A 51 -9.03 -8.81 17.95
C TYR A 51 -7.69 -9.43 18.29
N GLU A 52 -6.91 -9.65 17.25
CA GLU A 52 -5.58 -10.22 17.33
C GLU A 52 -4.63 -9.39 16.45
N PHE A 53 -3.45 -9.06 16.97
CA PHE A 53 -2.38 -8.48 16.16
C PHE A 53 -1.02 -9.03 16.55
N LYS A 54 -0.13 -9.11 15.56
CA LYS A 54 1.27 -9.50 15.77
C LYS A 54 2.16 -8.28 15.95
N TYR A 55 3.15 -8.39 16.83
CA TYR A 55 4.14 -7.34 17.05
C TYR A 55 5.57 -7.91 17.12
N SER A 56 6.54 -7.08 16.70
CA SER A 56 7.95 -7.41 16.85
C SER A 56 8.40 -7.09 18.29
N PRO A 57 8.91 -8.05 19.07
CA PRO A 57 9.42 -7.80 20.42
C PRO A 57 10.57 -6.78 20.44
N SER A 58 11.35 -6.70 19.35
CA SER A 58 12.48 -5.78 19.22
C SER A 58 12.11 -4.30 19.13
N PHE A 59 10.84 -3.97 18.88
CA PHE A 59 10.39 -2.57 18.80
C PHE A 59 10.06 -1.97 20.18
N TRP A 60 9.90 -2.82 21.20
CA TRP A 60 9.42 -2.44 22.54
C TRP A 60 10.46 -2.61 23.65
N GLY A 61 11.72 -2.90 23.30
CA GLY A 61 12.85 -3.12 24.22
C GLY A 61 13.76 -1.91 24.38
#